data_AF-A0A3A8N0Z3-F1
#
_entry.id   AF-A0A3A8N0Z3-F1
#
_cell.length_a   1.000
_cell.length_b   1.000
_cell.length_c   1.000
_cell.angle_alpha   90.00
_cell.angle_beta   90.00
_cell.angle_gamma   90.00
#
_symmetry.space_group_name_H-M   'P 1'
#
loop_
_entity.id
_entity.type
_entity.pdbx_description
1 polymer ?
#
loop_
_entity_poly.entity_id
_entity_poly.type
_entity_poly.pdbx_seq_one_letter_code
_entity_poly.pdbx_strand_id
1 'polypeptide(L)'
;MVEVDRLSKSKELTQAARLVQTCVDALPRNADCRLTAGLTYERLRSFDKSALNYRAFLELTQPTDPRRSAVSERLKALPQAPRRSEPTPTVQPGGAPRPVNGTDPELDSLRSTTLRFMMQERWGEALSVATQCTTRLPREPECFMLLGAVQAKQEQFQESTQSYERFLLLAPTDHPKRSTVLKKMIENKMATSRN
;
A
#
# COMPACT_ATOMS: atom_id res chain seq x y z
N MET A 1 39.29 0.18 -0.83
CA MET A 1 38.57 0.92 -1.90
C MET A 1 37.18 0.36 -2.21
N VAL A 2 36.97 -0.95 -2.23
CA VAL A 2 35.66 -1.58 -2.55
C VAL A 2 34.54 -1.20 -1.58
N GLU A 3 34.84 -1.03 -0.29
CA GLU A 3 33.83 -0.74 0.74
C GLU A 3 33.34 0.71 0.71
N VAL A 4 34.24 1.66 0.44
CA VAL A 4 33.93 3.09 0.24
C VAL A 4 33.08 3.30 -1.02
N ASP A 5 33.39 2.58 -2.11
CA ASP A 5 32.60 2.62 -3.34
C ASP A 5 31.19 2.02 -3.14
N ARG A 6 31.07 0.93 -2.36
CA ARG A 6 29.77 0.32 -2.00
C ARG A 6 28.92 1.25 -1.11
N LEU A 7 29.53 1.90 -0.13
CA LEU A 7 28.87 2.88 0.76
C LEU A 7 28.47 4.16 0.01
N SER A 8 29.31 4.62 -0.92
CA SER A 8 28.98 5.74 -1.80
C SER A 8 27.77 5.39 -2.69
N LYS A 9 27.80 4.23 -3.35
CA LYS A 9 26.69 3.73 -4.17
C LYS A 9 25.39 3.54 -3.39
N SER A 10 25.43 3.07 -2.14
CA SER A 10 24.22 2.90 -1.34
C SER A 10 23.58 4.23 -0.93
N LYS A 11 24.42 5.24 -0.61
CA LYS A 11 23.96 6.60 -0.31
C LYS A 11 23.30 7.26 -1.52
N GLU A 12 23.94 7.16 -2.69
CA GLU A 12 23.42 7.66 -3.97
C GLU A 12 22.09 6.98 -4.33
N LEU A 13 21.98 5.66 -4.15
CA LEU A 13 20.74 4.94 -4.43
C LEU A 13 19.61 5.30 -3.47
N THR A 14 19.93 5.60 -2.21
CA THR A 14 18.93 6.07 -1.22
C THR A 14 18.43 7.48 -1.56
N GLN A 15 19.30 8.35 -2.05
CA GLN A 15 18.91 9.67 -2.54
C GLN A 15 18.08 9.57 -3.82
N ALA A 16 18.48 8.70 -4.76
CA ALA A 16 17.70 8.40 -5.95
C ALA A 16 16.30 7.89 -5.59
N ALA A 17 16.16 7.04 -4.55
CA ALA A 17 14.88 6.54 -4.07
C ALA A 17 13.92 7.68 -3.65
N ARG A 18 14.44 8.71 -2.97
CA ARG A 18 13.64 9.88 -2.56
C ARG A 18 13.21 10.73 -3.76
N LEU A 19 14.11 10.93 -4.72
CA LEU A 19 13.82 11.71 -5.92
C LEU A 19 12.74 11.04 -6.79
N VAL A 20 12.86 9.73 -7.01
CA VAL A 20 11.85 9.01 -7.80
C VAL A 20 10.51 8.92 -7.07
N GLN A 21 10.50 8.79 -5.74
CA GLN A 21 9.27 8.86 -4.94
C GLN A 21 8.59 10.22 -5.12
N THR A 22 9.36 11.31 -5.02
CA THR A 22 8.85 12.68 -5.23
C THR A 22 8.29 12.85 -6.64
N CYS A 23 8.95 12.32 -7.67
CA CYS A 23 8.48 12.34 -9.06
C CYS A 23 7.11 11.67 -9.18
N VAL A 24 6.97 10.46 -8.62
CA VAL A 24 5.72 9.69 -8.68
C VAL A 24 4.61 10.35 -7.87
N ASP A 25 4.92 10.96 -6.73
CA ASP A 25 3.94 11.65 -5.89
C ASP A 25 3.45 12.95 -6.54
N ALA A 26 4.36 13.72 -7.15
CA ALA A 26 4.02 14.96 -7.85
C ALA A 26 3.30 14.71 -9.17
N LEU A 27 3.66 13.64 -9.89
CA LEU A 27 3.13 13.31 -11.22
C LEU A 27 2.65 11.84 -11.30
N PRO A 28 1.52 11.49 -10.66
CA PRO A 28 1.07 10.10 -10.53
C PRO A 28 0.79 9.37 -11.86
N ARG A 29 0.49 10.13 -12.91
CA ARG A 29 0.18 9.65 -14.27
C ARG A 29 1.31 9.91 -15.29
N ASN A 30 2.51 10.25 -14.84
CA ASN A 30 3.66 10.41 -15.72
C ASN A 30 4.41 9.06 -15.88
N ALA A 31 4.49 8.56 -17.11
CA ALA A 31 5.13 7.28 -17.41
C ALA A 31 6.65 7.31 -17.11
N ASP A 32 7.35 8.41 -17.37
CA ASP A 32 8.79 8.51 -17.15
C ASP A 32 9.15 8.46 -15.66
N CYS A 33 8.34 9.08 -14.79
CA CYS A 33 8.47 8.94 -13.34
C CYS A 33 8.30 7.48 -12.91
N ARG A 34 7.28 6.78 -13.44
CA ARG A 34 7.05 5.35 -13.15
C ARG A 34 8.20 4.48 -13.63
N LEU A 35 8.70 4.70 -14.85
CA LEU A 35 9.81 3.94 -15.40
C LEU A 35 11.07 4.12 -14.54
N THR A 36 11.44 5.36 -14.27
CA THR A 36 12.62 5.70 -13.47
C THR A 36 12.52 5.12 -12.06
N ALA A 37 11.34 5.21 -11.42
CA ALA A 37 11.09 4.60 -10.12
C ALA A 37 11.28 3.07 -10.15
N GLY A 38 10.75 2.40 -11.18
CA GLY A 38 10.90 0.95 -11.35
C GLY A 38 12.37 0.51 -11.42
N LEU A 39 13.17 1.21 -12.24
CA LEU A 39 14.61 0.97 -12.41
C LEU A 39 15.38 1.20 -11.09
N THR A 40 15.08 2.30 -10.39
CA THR A 40 15.75 2.66 -9.13
C THR A 40 15.45 1.65 -8.03
N TYR A 41 14.19 1.23 -7.87
CA TYR A 41 13.81 0.24 -6.86
C TYR A 41 14.36 -1.15 -7.16
N GLU A 42 14.49 -1.53 -8.44
CA GLU A 42 15.16 -2.78 -8.83
C GLU A 42 16.61 -2.79 -8.34
N ARG A 43 17.33 -1.69 -8.56
CA ARG A 43 18.74 -1.54 -8.13
C ARG A 43 18.90 -1.53 -6.61
N LEU A 44 17.88 -1.06 -5.89
CA LEU A 44 17.77 -1.12 -4.43
C LEU A 44 17.33 -2.48 -3.90
N ARG A 45 17.06 -3.45 -4.79
CA ARG A 45 16.47 -4.76 -4.45
C ARG A 45 15.12 -4.68 -3.75
N SER A 46 14.43 -3.54 -3.89
CA SER A 46 13.04 -3.33 -3.45
C SER A 46 12.10 -3.83 -4.55
N PHE A 47 12.08 -5.14 -4.77
CA PHE A 47 11.43 -5.75 -5.93
C PHE A 47 9.91 -5.50 -5.98
N ASP A 48 9.23 -5.39 -4.84
CA ASP A 48 7.80 -5.06 -4.80
C ASP A 48 7.52 -3.65 -5.32
N LYS A 49 8.33 -2.66 -4.88
CA LYS A 49 8.23 -1.28 -5.36
C LYS A 49 8.62 -1.15 -6.83
N SER A 50 9.58 -1.96 -7.27
CA SER A 50 9.97 -2.04 -8.69
C SER A 50 8.82 -2.57 -9.54
N ALA A 51 8.23 -3.70 -9.14
CA ALA A 51 7.13 -4.34 -9.84
C ALA A 51 5.89 -3.43 -9.93
N LEU A 52 5.55 -2.73 -8.84
CA LEU A 52 4.46 -1.76 -8.82
C LEU A 52 4.64 -0.66 -9.88
N ASN A 53 5.83 -0.10 -9.97
CA ASN A 53 6.12 1.01 -10.87
C ASN A 53 6.25 0.58 -12.34
N TYR A 54 6.79 -0.61 -12.62
CA TYR A 54 6.77 -1.17 -13.97
C TYR A 54 5.36 -1.48 -14.46
N ARG A 55 4.48 -2.01 -13.61
CA ARG A 55 3.06 -2.21 -13.97
C ARG A 55 2.36 -0.89 -14.29
N ALA A 56 2.54 0.13 -13.45
CA ALA A 56 1.98 1.45 -13.70
C ALA A 56 2.51 2.09 -15.00
N PHE A 57 3.79 1.90 -15.34
CA PHE A 57 4.33 2.32 -16.64
C PHE A 57 3.59 1.64 -17.82
N LEU A 58 3.35 0.33 -17.71
CA LEU A 58 2.64 -0.44 -18.72
C LEU A 58 1.14 -0.10 -18.79
N GLU A 59 0.56 0.49 -17.75
CA GLU A 59 -0.82 1.01 -17.79
C GLU A 59 -0.90 2.40 -18.43
N LEU A 60 0.13 3.23 -18.25
CA LEU A 60 0.14 4.63 -18.71
C LEU A 60 0.60 4.80 -20.16
N THR A 61 1.34 3.84 -20.71
CA THR A 61 1.91 3.93 -22.06
C THR A 61 1.08 3.21 -23.11
N GLN A 62 1.14 3.69 -24.35
CA GLN A 62 0.48 3.04 -25.50
C GLN A 62 1.18 1.72 -25.82
N PRO A 63 0.49 0.69 -26.35
CA PRO A 63 1.11 -0.59 -26.73
C PRO A 63 2.31 -0.48 -27.67
N THR A 64 2.39 0.61 -28.45
CA THR A 64 3.48 0.91 -29.38
C THR A 64 4.70 1.57 -28.74
N ASP A 65 4.66 1.92 -27.44
CA ASP A 65 5.82 2.52 -26.76
C ASP A 65 7.00 1.53 -26.76
N PRO A 66 8.16 1.91 -27.31
CA PRO A 66 9.28 1.00 -27.55
C PRO A 66 9.91 0.46 -26.25
N ARG A 67 9.65 1.09 -25.10
CA ARG A 67 10.23 0.68 -23.82
C ARG A 67 9.43 -0.44 -23.15
N ARG A 68 8.20 -0.71 -23.60
CA ARG A 68 7.30 -1.68 -22.96
C ARG A 68 7.84 -3.10 -22.97
N SER A 69 8.49 -3.51 -24.05
CA SER A 69 9.09 -4.85 -24.15
C SER A 69 10.18 -5.04 -23.09
N ALA A 70 11.11 -4.09 -23.01
CA ALA A 70 12.18 -4.11 -22.01
C ALA A 70 11.65 -4.07 -20.57
N VAL A 71 10.62 -3.26 -20.30
CA VAL A 71 9.98 -3.18 -18.98
C VAL A 71 9.25 -4.48 -18.62
N SER A 72 8.58 -5.11 -19.58
CA SER A 72 7.87 -6.37 -19.37
C SER A 72 8.85 -7.52 -19.06
N GLU A 73 9.96 -7.59 -19.79
CA GLU A 73 11.00 -8.59 -19.54
C GLU A 73 11.68 -8.37 -18.17
N ARG A 74 11.99 -7.12 -17.81
CA ARG A 74 12.50 -6.78 -16.48
C ARG A 74 11.54 -7.18 -15.38
N LEU A 75 10.25 -6.86 -15.53
CA LEU A 75 9.20 -7.23 -14.57
C LEU A 75 9.11 -8.75 -14.38
N LYS A 76 9.22 -9.52 -15.47
CA LYS A 76 9.22 -10.99 -15.44
C LYS A 76 10.47 -11.56 -14.77
N ALA A 77 11.62 -10.90 -14.93
CA ALA A 77 12.91 -11.31 -14.38
C ALA A 77 13.13 -10.89 -12.92
N LEU A 78 12.25 -10.08 -12.33
CA LEU A 78 12.37 -9.69 -10.92
C LEU A 78 12.35 -10.94 -10.02
N PRO A 79 13.27 -11.05 -9.05
CA PRO A 79 13.22 -12.12 -8.07
C PRO A 79 11.88 -12.10 -7.36
N GLN A 80 11.14 -13.20 -7.47
CA GLN A 80 10.01 -13.41 -6.57
C GLN A 80 10.62 -13.61 -5.18
N ALA A 81 10.26 -12.74 -4.23
CA ALA A 81 10.64 -12.95 -2.85
C ALA A 81 10.29 -14.41 -2.48
N PRO A 82 11.15 -15.16 -1.77
CA PRO A 82 10.72 -16.42 -1.18
C PRO A 82 9.49 -16.08 -0.38
N ARG A 83 8.34 -16.65 -0.78
CA ARG A 83 7.09 -16.41 -0.07
C ARG A 83 7.32 -16.90 1.35
N ARG A 84 7.63 -15.99 2.28
CA ARG A 84 7.06 -16.13 3.61
C ARG A 84 5.58 -16.17 3.35
N SER A 85 4.94 -17.26 3.76
CA SER A 85 3.51 -17.48 3.64
C SER A 85 2.78 -16.44 4.47
N GLU A 86 2.72 -15.22 3.96
CA GLU A 86 1.61 -14.32 4.20
C GLU A 86 0.43 -14.86 3.36
N PRO A 87 -0.81 -14.83 3.88
CA PRO A 87 -1.96 -15.30 3.13
C PRO A 87 -2.05 -14.48 1.83
N THR A 88 -1.85 -15.14 0.70
CA THR A 88 -1.97 -14.53 -0.63
C THR A 88 -3.31 -13.82 -0.78
N PRO A 89 -3.38 -12.50 -0.99
CA PRO A 89 -4.59 -11.88 -1.48
C PRO A 89 -4.66 -12.19 -2.98
N THR A 90 -5.47 -13.17 -3.32
CA THR A 90 -5.86 -13.50 -4.69
C THR A 90 -6.46 -12.26 -5.34
N VAL A 91 -5.66 -11.53 -6.13
CA VAL A 91 -6.15 -10.52 -7.07
C VAL A 91 -6.81 -11.30 -8.21
N GLN A 92 -8.14 -11.44 -8.13
CA GLN A 92 -8.96 -11.72 -9.31
C GLN A 92 -9.46 -10.38 -9.86
N PRO A 93 -9.26 -10.09 -11.15
CA PRO A 93 -9.89 -8.95 -11.80
C PRO A 93 -11.36 -9.28 -12.08
N GLY A 94 -12.24 -8.30 -11.87
CA GLY A 94 -13.65 -8.40 -12.25
C GLY A 94 -14.57 -8.83 -11.11
N GLY A 95 -15.19 -7.85 -10.48
CA GLY A 95 -16.35 -8.03 -9.62
C GLY A 95 -16.98 -6.66 -9.42
N ALA A 96 -18.17 -6.48 -9.98
CA ALA A 96 -18.93 -5.23 -9.98
C ALA A 96 -18.98 -4.55 -8.60
N PRO A 97 -19.09 -3.20 -8.54
CA PRO A 97 -19.33 -2.51 -7.29
C PRO A 97 -20.58 -3.11 -6.63
N ARG A 98 -20.40 -3.65 -5.43
CA ARG A 98 -21.52 -4.14 -4.62
C ARG A 98 -22.38 -2.90 -4.29
N PRO A 99 -23.70 -2.93 -4.52
CA PRO A 99 -24.54 -1.78 -4.23
C PRO A 99 -24.46 -1.44 -2.75
N VAL A 100 -24.28 -0.15 -2.47
CA VAL A 100 -24.12 0.50 -1.15
C VAL A 100 -25.34 0.36 -0.21
N ASN A 101 -26.21 -0.63 -0.41
CA ASN A 101 -27.51 -0.72 0.29
C ASN A 101 -27.85 -2.10 0.86
N GLY A 102 -26.85 -2.91 1.23
CA GLY A 102 -27.05 -4.06 2.10
C GLY A 102 -26.02 -4.05 3.22
N THR A 103 -26.45 -3.79 4.45
CA THR A 103 -25.61 -3.98 5.64
C THR A 103 -25.25 -5.45 5.73
N ASP A 104 -24.00 -5.79 5.40
CA ASP A 104 -23.47 -7.11 5.69
C ASP A 104 -23.48 -7.27 7.23
N PRO A 105 -24.32 -8.16 7.79
CA PRO A 105 -24.47 -8.29 9.24
C PRO A 105 -23.17 -8.71 9.92
N GLU A 106 -22.27 -9.37 9.19
CA GLU A 106 -20.95 -9.73 9.68
C GLU A 106 -20.06 -8.49 9.80
N LEU A 107 -20.02 -7.62 8.79
CA LEU A 107 -19.31 -6.36 8.84
C LEU A 107 -19.79 -5.48 9.99
N ASP A 108 -21.10 -5.37 10.16
CA ASP A 108 -21.71 -4.56 11.22
C ASP A 108 -21.35 -5.06 12.62
N SER A 109 -21.37 -6.38 12.81
CA SER A 109 -20.99 -7.03 14.06
C SER A 109 -19.51 -6.80 14.41
N LEU A 110 -18.62 -7.02 13.42
CA LEU A 110 -17.18 -6.80 13.57
C LEU A 110 -16.87 -5.33 13.85
N ARG A 111 -17.46 -4.41 13.08
CA ARG A 111 -17.31 -2.96 13.27
C ARG A 111 -17.75 -2.52 14.65
N SER A 112 -18.97 -2.89 15.05
CA SER A 112 -19.53 -2.50 16.35
C SER A 112 -18.67 -3.03 17.50
N THR A 113 -18.13 -4.24 17.36
CA THR A 113 -17.27 -4.85 18.39
C THR A 113 -15.90 -4.20 18.47
N THR A 114 -15.26 -3.92 17.33
CA THR A 114 -14.01 -3.15 17.30
C THR A 114 -14.20 -1.78 17.95
N LEU A 115 -15.25 -1.03 17.58
CA LEU A 115 -15.51 0.29 18.13
C LEU A 115 -15.78 0.24 19.65
N ARG A 116 -16.49 -0.78 20.13
CA ARG A 116 -16.72 -0.99 21.57
C ARG A 116 -15.42 -1.19 22.33
N PHE A 117 -14.51 -2.03 21.83
CA PHE A 117 -13.20 -2.23 22.45
C PHE A 117 -12.34 -0.97 22.40
N MET A 118 -12.40 -0.19 21.32
CA MET A 118 -11.72 1.11 21.24
C MET A 118 -12.25 2.11 22.26
N MET A 119 -13.57 2.19 22.47
CA MET A 119 -14.17 3.06 23.50
C MET A 119 -13.78 2.65 24.92
N GLN A 120 -13.53 1.36 25.13
CA GLN A 120 -13.06 0.81 26.41
C GLN A 120 -11.52 0.85 26.53
N GLU A 121 -10.82 1.43 25.56
CA GLU A 121 -9.34 1.46 25.48
C GLU A 121 -8.68 0.07 25.52
N ARG A 122 -9.44 -0.97 25.17
CA ARG A 122 -8.99 -2.37 25.08
C ARG A 122 -8.33 -2.61 23.73
N TRP A 123 -7.17 -1.97 23.52
CA TRP A 123 -6.53 -1.88 22.21
C TRP A 123 -6.13 -3.24 21.61
N GLY A 124 -5.67 -4.20 22.43
CA GLY A 124 -5.33 -5.53 21.96
C GLY A 124 -6.52 -6.33 21.42
N GLU A 125 -7.68 -6.20 22.07
CA GLU A 125 -8.91 -6.85 21.62
C GLU A 125 -9.51 -6.14 20.41
N ALA A 126 -9.46 -4.81 20.39
CA ALA A 126 -9.82 -4.04 19.20
C ALA A 126 -8.96 -4.45 18.00
N LEU A 127 -7.66 -4.70 18.20
CA LEU A 127 -6.73 -5.12 17.15
C LEU A 127 -7.07 -6.53 16.65
N SER A 128 -7.34 -7.46 17.57
CA SER A 128 -7.76 -8.81 17.23
C SER A 128 -9.02 -8.82 16.37
N VAL A 129 -10.07 -8.09 16.78
CA VAL A 129 -11.33 -8.04 16.03
C VAL A 129 -11.17 -7.30 14.70
N ALA A 130 -10.42 -6.21 14.65
CA ALA A 130 -10.17 -5.49 13.40
C ALA A 130 -9.35 -6.35 12.41
N THR A 131 -8.39 -7.12 12.89
CA THR A 131 -7.62 -8.07 12.07
C THR A 131 -8.53 -9.18 11.53
N GLN A 132 -9.40 -9.74 12.38
CA GLN A 132 -10.42 -10.71 11.95
C GLN A 132 -11.32 -10.13 10.85
N CYS A 133 -11.70 -8.86 10.93
CA CYS A 133 -12.47 -8.18 9.89
C CYS A 133 -11.75 -8.25 8.54
N THR A 134 -10.46 -7.88 8.49
CA THR A 134 -9.68 -7.94 7.24
C THR A 134 -9.44 -9.35 6.72
N THR A 135 -9.50 -10.35 7.60
CA THR A 135 -9.31 -11.77 7.24
C THR A 135 -10.58 -12.37 6.66
N ARG A 136 -11.74 -12.09 7.30
CA ARG A 136 -13.04 -12.62 6.89
C ARG A 136 -13.63 -11.86 5.71
N LEU A 137 -13.38 -10.55 5.65
CA LEU A 137 -13.88 -9.64 4.62
C LEU A 137 -12.71 -8.91 3.91
N PRO A 138 -11.85 -9.63 3.17
CA PRO A 138 -10.60 -9.08 2.61
C PRO A 138 -10.79 -8.05 1.48
N ARG A 139 -12.03 -7.87 1.00
CA ARG A 139 -12.40 -6.88 -0.01
C ARG A 139 -13.22 -5.72 0.56
N GLU A 140 -13.50 -5.73 1.86
CA GLU A 140 -14.30 -4.70 2.50
C GLU A 140 -13.39 -3.54 2.97
N PRO A 141 -13.45 -2.35 2.35
CA PRO A 141 -12.59 -1.23 2.71
C PRO A 141 -12.73 -0.86 4.18
N GLU A 142 -13.95 -0.84 4.73
CA GLU A 142 -14.22 -0.41 6.11
C GLU A 142 -13.40 -1.21 7.15
N CYS A 143 -13.15 -2.52 6.91
CA CYS A 143 -12.30 -3.34 7.78
C CYS A 143 -10.86 -2.81 7.87
N PHE A 144 -10.28 -2.38 6.75
CA PHE A 144 -8.92 -1.84 6.71
C PHE A 144 -8.83 -0.45 7.35
N MET A 145 -9.89 0.36 7.25
CA MET A 145 -9.96 1.62 7.99
C MET A 145 -9.99 1.38 9.51
N LEU A 146 -10.81 0.42 9.98
CA LEU A 146 -10.88 0.07 11.40
C LEU A 146 -9.53 -0.43 11.92
N LEU A 147 -8.88 -1.33 11.19
CA LEU A 147 -7.55 -1.83 11.53
C LEU A 147 -6.52 -0.69 11.63
N GLY A 148 -6.50 0.19 10.63
CA GLY A 148 -5.62 1.36 10.64
C GLY A 148 -5.88 2.27 11.84
N ALA A 149 -7.15 2.51 12.21
CA ALA A 149 -7.50 3.35 13.36
C ALA A 149 -7.02 2.75 14.68
N VAL A 150 -7.15 1.44 14.86
CA VAL A 150 -6.67 0.73 16.06
C VAL A 150 -5.14 0.73 16.12
N GLN A 151 -4.46 0.48 15.00
CA GLN A 151 -2.99 0.49 14.92
C GLN A 151 -2.42 1.87 15.23
N ALA A 152 -3.02 2.95 14.71
CA ALA A 152 -2.60 4.32 15.01
C ALA A 152 -2.73 4.64 16.51
N LYS A 153 -3.78 4.13 17.17
CA LYS A 153 -3.96 4.30 18.62
C LYS A 153 -2.93 3.56 19.46
N GLN A 154 -2.35 2.49 18.93
CA GLN A 154 -1.24 1.76 19.55
C GLN A 154 0.13 2.24 19.05
N GLU A 155 0.19 3.40 18.40
CA GLU A 155 1.43 3.99 17.86
C GLU A 155 2.15 3.12 16.81
N GLN A 156 1.44 2.12 16.26
CA GLN A 156 1.87 1.28 15.14
C GLN A 156 1.65 2.04 13.82
N PHE A 157 2.33 3.17 13.67
CA PHE A 157 2.08 4.14 12.61
C PHE A 157 2.39 3.59 11.20
N GLN A 158 3.39 2.71 11.10
CA GLN A 158 3.77 2.08 9.84
C GLN A 158 2.72 1.07 9.36
N GLU A 159 2.23 0.21 10.26
CA GLU A 159 1.17 -0.76 10.01
C GLU A 159 -0.15 -0.05 9.74
N SER A 160 -0.46 1.00 10.51
CA SER A 160 -1.65 1.82 10.31
C SER A 160 -1.67 2.48 8.93
N THR A 161 -0.52 2.97 8.47
CA THR A 161 -0.36 3.52 7.12
C THR A 161 -0.66 2.48 6.04
N GLN A 162 -0.14 1.26 6.17
CA GLN A 162 -0.41 0.17 5.22
C GLN A 162 -1.90 -0.21 5.17
N SER A 163 -2.55 -0.27 6.34
CA SER A 163 -4.00 -0.52 6.42
C SER A 163 -4.80 0.58 5.73
N TYR A 164 -4.45 1.86 5.93
CA TYR A 164 -5.10 2.97 5.23
C TYR A 164 -4.85 2.99 3.72
N GLU A 165 -3.66 2.61 3.26
CA GLU A 165 -3.37 2.44 1.83
C GLU A 165 -4.25 1.35 1.23
N ARG A 166 -4.48 0.26 1.96
CA ARG A 166 -5.39 -0.81 1.53
C ARG A 166 -6.85 -0.36 1.46
N PHE A 167 -7.31 0.46 2.41
CA PHE A 167 -8.61 1.11 2.31
C PHE A 167 -8.72 1.95 1.04
N LEU A 168 -7.72 2.80 0.74
CA LEU A 168 -7.76 3.70 -0.42
C LEU A 168 -7.69 2.96 -1.76
N LEU A 169 -7.14 1.74 -1.78
CA LEU A 169 -7.15 0.87 -2.94
C LEU A 169 -8.53 0.23 -3.20
N LEU A 170 -9.25 -0.14 -2.14
CA LEU A 170 -10.53 -0.86 -2.23
C LEU A 170 -11.75 0.08 -2.29
N ALA A 171 -11.68 1.22 -1.61
CA ALA A 171 -12.79 2.16 -1.52
C ALA A 171 -12.99 2.92 -2.85
N PRO A 172 -14.22 3.02 -3.39
CA PRO A 172 -14.54 3.87 -4.54
C PRO A 172 -14.08 5.31 -4.36
N THR A 173 -13.73 6.03 -5.43
CA THR A 173 -13.15 7.38 -5.36
C THR A 173 -14.03 8.40 -4.62
N ASP A 174 -15.35 8.22 -4.67
CA ASP A 174 -16.38 9.03 -4.01
C ASP A 174 -16.73 8.56 -2.58
N HIS A 175 -16.05 7.52 -2.09
CA HIS A 175 -16.34 6.97 -0.77
C HIS A 175 -16.11 8.03 0.33
N PRO A 176 -17.10 8.30 1.20
CA PRO A 176 -17.14 9.47 2.07
C PRO A 176 -15.97 9.56 3.07
N LYS A 177 -15.39 8.40 3.42
CA LYS A 177 -14.29 8.32 4.40
C LYS A 177 -12.88 8.50 3.82
N ARG A 178 -12.74 8.65 2.49
CA ARG A 178 -11.41 8.77 1.85
C ARG A 178 -10.60 9.95 2.35
N SER A 179 -11.22 11.13 2.43
CA SER A 179 -10.55 12.34 2.93
C SER A 179 -10.08 12.17 4.38
N THR A 180 -10.91 11.55 5.22
CA THR A 180 -10.55 11.25 6.62
C THR A 180 -9.37 10.30 6.72
N VAL A 181 -9.38 9.22 5.93
CA VAL A 181 -8.30 8.23 5.89
C VAL A 181 -6.99 8.84 5.40
N LEU A 182 -7.04 9.66 4.34
CA LEU A 182 -5.86 10.37 3.82
C LEU A 182 -5.22 11.27 4.89
N LYS A 183 -6.04 12.04 5.61
CA LYS A 183 -5.56 12.89 6.70
C LYS A 183 -4.84 12.08 7.78
N LYS A 184 -5.46 11.00 8.26
CA LYS A 184 -4.86 10.11 9.29
C LYS A 184 -3.58 9.44 8.81
N MET A 185 -3.52 9.04 7.54
CA MET A 185 -2.33 8.45 6.95
C MET A 185 -1.16 9.46 6.91
N ILE A 186 -1.43 10.72 6.60
CA ILE A 186 -0.41 11.79 6.64
C ILE A 186 0.08 12.01 8.08
N GLU A 187 -0.83 12.08 9.06
CA GLU A 187 -0.50 12.21 10.48
C GLU A 187 0.44 11.07 10.95
N ASN A 188 0.14 9.82 10.59
CA ASN A 188 0.98 8.67 10.88
C ASN A 188 2.39 8.83 10.28
N LYS A 189 2.49 9.19 9.00
CA LYS A 189 3.79 9.38 8.31
C LYS A 189 4.64 10.46 8.98
N MET A 190 4.01 11.54 9.47
CA MET A 190 4.68 12.57 10.25
C MET A 190 5.11 12.08 11.63
N ALA A 191 4.36 11.19 12.27
CA ALA A 191 4.72 10.60 13.56
C ALA A 191 5.91 9.64 13.42
N THR A 192 5.93 8.80 12.38
CA THR A 192 7.07 7.90 12.09
C THR A 192 8.35 8.66 11.77
N SER A 193 8.26 9.86 11.18
CA SER A 193 9.42 10.68 10.83
C SER A 193 10.03 11.42 12.04
N ARG A 194 9.36 11.40 13.20
CA ARG A 194 9.77 12.09 14.43
C ARG A 194 10.46 11.17 15.45
N ASN A 195 10.40 9.86 15.24
CA ASN A 195 11.14 8.84 16.00
C ASN A 195 12.40 8.41 15.26
#